data_AF-A0A803QVY6-F1
#
_entry.id   AF-A0A803QVY6-F1
#
_cell.length_a   1.000
_cell.length_b   1.000
_cell.length_c   1.000
_cell.angle_alpha   90.00
_cell.angle_beta   90.00
_cell.angle_gamma   90.00
#
_symmetry.space_group_name_H-M   'P 1'
#
loop_
_entity.id
_entity.type
_entity.pdbx_description
1 polymer ?
#
loop_
_entity_poly.entity_id
_entity_poly.type
_entity_poly.pdbx_seq_one_letter_code
_entity_poly.pdbx_strand_id
1 'polypeptide(L)' 'MLLHQEKDDQARHYDAHVLEIQRRMHDIRGCRCIFLVRYNHDESEERVRLKRLCGRPTYNN' A
#
# COMPACT_ATOMS: atom_id res chain seq x y z
N MET A 1 1.54 -5.41 -6.03
CA MET A 1 1.83 -5.07 -4.61
C MET A 1 0.60 -5.45 -3.84
N LEU A 2 0.68 -6.34 -2.85
CA LEU A 2 -0.52 -6.87 -2.19
C LEU A 2 -0.88 -5.97 -1.02
N LEU A 3 -2.09 -5.42 -1.02
CA LEU A 3 -2.58 -4.51 0.01
C LEU A 3 -3.39 -5.27 1.06
N HIS A 4 -3.02 -5.17 2.33
CA HIS A 4 -3.85 -5.60 3.46
C HIS A 4 -4.81 -4.48 3.86
N GLN A 5 -6.09 -4.68 3.55
CA GLN A 5 -7.16 -3.85 4.05
C GLN A 5 -7.69 -4.46 5.37
N GLU A 6 -7.19 -3.97 6.52
CA GLU A 6 -7.79 -4.29 7.84
C GLU A 6 -9.20 -3.66 7.91
N LYS A 7 -10.20 -4.38 7.44
CA LYS A 7 -11.59 -4.31 7.89
C LYS A 7 -11.98 -5.76 8.18
N ASP A 8 -12.41 -5.99 9.41
CA ASP A 8 -13.18 -7.12 9.90
C ASP A 8 -13.48 -8.24 8.88
N ASP A 9 -12.95 -9.43 9.17
CA ASP A 9 -13.29 -10.76 8.63
C ASP A 9 -12.93 -11.13 7.19
N GLN A 10 -12.62 -10.20 6.28
CA GLN A 10 -12.16 -10.55 4.92
C GLN A 10 -11.13 -9.54 4.39
N ALA A 11 -9.88 -9.64 4.83
CA ALA A 11 -8.79 -8.92 4.19
C ALA A 11 -8.60 -9.46 2.76
N ARG A 12 -9.26 -8.85 1.77
CA ARG A 12 -9.04 -9.16 0.36
C ARG A 12 -7.79 -8.42 -0.11
N HIS A 13 -6.78 -9.19 -0.51
CA HIS A 13 -5.56 -8.65 -1.05
C HIS A 13 -5.77 -8.39 -2.54
N TYR A 14 -5.85 -7.12 -2.90
CA TYR A 14 -5.89 -6.72 -4.29
C TYR A 14 -4.51 -6.22 -4.71
N ASP A 15 -4.12 -6.54 -5.94
CA ASP A 15 -2.98 -5.88 -6.56
C ASP A 15 -3.35 -4.43 -6.89
N ALA A 16 -2.43 -3.55 -6.55
CA ALA A 16 -2.49 -2.15 -6.89
C ALA A 16 -1.11 -1.64 -7.31
N HIS A 17 -1.14 -0.53 -8.04
CA HIS A 17 0.03 0.24 -8.43
C HIS A 17 0.10 1.52 -7.62
N VAL A 18 1.29 1.86 -7.12
CA VAL A 18 1.54 3.16 -6.46
C VAL A 18 1.65 4.22 -7.55
N LEU A 19 0.73 5.17 -7.54
CA LEU A 19 0.74 6.33 -8.44
C LEU A 19 1.56 7.48 -7.87
N GLU A 20 1.43 7.74 -6.57
CA GLU A 20 2.10 8.86 -5.91
C GLU A 20 2.54 8.49 -4.49
N ILE A 21 3.64 9.09 -4.04
CA ILE A 21 4.12 8.97 -2.66
C ILE A 21 4.26 10.36 -2.05
N GLN A 22 3.36 10.68 -1.13
CA GLN A 22 3.47 11.85 -0.28
C GLN A 22 4.37 11.55 0.91
N ARG A 23 5.64 11.91 0.74
CA ARG A 23 6.66 11.80 1.78
C ARG A 23 6.41 12.84 2.86
N ARG A 24 6.05 12.37 4.06
CA ARG A 24 5.99 13.20 5.26
C ARG A 24 7.25 13.03 6.07
N MET A 25 7.67 14.07 6.80
CA MET A 25 8.80 13.95 7.71
C MET A 25 8.51 12.85 8.74
N HIS A 26 9.37 11.84 8.80
CA HIS A 26 9.25 10.75 9.76
C HIS A 26 10.62 10.13 10.03
N ASP A 27 10.85 9.70 11.26
CA ASP A 27 12.07 9.02 11.65
C ASP A 27 11.98 7.51 11.39
N ILE A 28 13.04 6.78 11.74
CA ILE A 28 13.12 5.31 11.70
C ILE A 28 12.02 4.61 12.51
N ARG A 29 11.37 5.34 13.43
CA ARG A 29 10.32 4.82 14.31
C ARG A 29 9.00 4.50 13.59
N GLY A 30 8.77 5.05 12.40
CA GLY A 30 7.59 4.70 11.64
C GLY A 30 7.35 5.58 10.42
N CYS A 31 7.00 4.95 9.30
CA CYS A 31 6.68 5.66 8.07
C CYS A 31 5.31 6.37 8.17
N ARG A 32 5.31 7.70 8.07
CA ARG A 32 4.09 8.53 7.99
C ARG A 32 3.73 8.94 6.56
N CYS A 33 4.39 8.36 5.56
CA CYS A 33 4.09 8.62 4.16
C CYS A 33 2.68 8.15 3.81
N ILE A 34 2.07 8.86 2.88
CA ILE A 34 0.82 8.49 2.26
C ILE A 34 1.12 8.07 0.84
N PHE A 35 0.60 6.91 0.44
CA PHE A 35 0.75 6.35 -0.89
C PHE A 35 -0.61 6.44 -1.57
N LEU A 36 -0.67 7.08 -2.74
CA LEU A 36 -1.82 6.97 -3.62
C LEU A 36 -1.64 5.69 -4.42
N VAL A 37 -2.56 4.76 -4.27
CA VAL A 37 -2.58 3.51 -5.03
C VAL A 37 -3.79 3.45 -5.92
N ARG A 38 -3.65 2.83 -7.09
CA ARG A 38 -4.76 2.45 -7.96
C ARG A 38 -4.89 0.94 -8.00
N TYR A 39 -6.07 0.45 -7.67
CA TYR A 39 -6.38 -0.97 -7.68
C TYR A 39 -6.61 -1.48 -9.12
N ASN A 40 -6.07 -2.64 -9.45
CA ASN A 40 -6.18 -3.19 -10.80
C ASN A 40 -7.57 -3.73 -11.14
N HIS A 41 -8.38 -4.04 -10.12
CA HIS A 41 -9.66 -4.73 -10.31
C HIS A 41 -10.82 -3.79 -10.69
N ASP A 42 -10.76 -2.53 -10.26
CA ASP A 42 -11.85 -1.54 -10.42
C ASP A 42 -11.32 -0.16 -10.81
N GLU A 43 -10.00 -0.02 -11.01
CA GLU A 43 -9.31 1.25 -11.27
C GLU A 43 -9.51 2.34 -10.20
N SER A 44 -10.13 1.96 -9.07
CA SER A 44 -10.32 2.80 -7.90
C SER A 44 -9.00 3.26 -7.30
N GLU A 45 -8.96 4.52 -6.88
CA GLU A 45 -7.80 5.16 -6.27
C GLU A 45 -8.01 5.34 -4.77
N GLU A 46 -7.04 4.92 -3.96
CA GLU A 46 -7.09 5.03 -2.51
C GLU A 46 -5.78 5.58 -1.93
N ARG A 47 -5.90 6.43 -0.91
CA ARG A 47 -4.76 6.90 -0.13
C ARG A 47 -4.54 5.97 1.07
N VAL A 48 -3.45 5.23 1.03
CA VAL A 48 -3.09 4.23 2.04
C VAL A 48 -1.78 4.58 2.74
N ARG A 49 -1.58 4.04 3.95
CA ARG A 49 -0.32 4.12 4.68
C ARG A 49 0.52 2.88 4.39
N LEU A 50 1.83 2.97 4.64
CA LEU A 50 2.75 1.82 4.47
C LEU A 50 2.26 0.56 5.18
N LYS A 51 1.62 0.68 6.36
CA LYS A 51 1.10 -0.48 7.11
C LYS A 51 0.08 -1.34 6.35
N ARG A 52 -0.58 -0.76 5.33
CA ARG A 52 -1.56 -1.48 4.50
C ARG A 52 -0.93 -2.06 3.24
N LEU A 53 0.30 -1.68 2.92
CA LEU A 53 1.02 -2.13 1.74
C LEU A 53 1.95 -3.29 2.12
N CYS A 54 1.84 -4.41 1.43
CA CYS A 54 2.89 -5.43 1.44
C CYS A 54 3.66 -5.40 0.14
N GLY A 55 4.98 -5.24 0.26
CA GLY A 55 5.89 -5.46 -0.84
C GLY A 55 5.80 -6.93 -1.29
N ARG A 56 5.72 -7.16 -2.60
CA ARG A 56 6.08 -8.49 -3.11
C ARG A 56 7.59 -8.63 -2.92
N PRO A 57 8.10 -9.71 -2.30
CA PRO A 57 9.53 -9.93 -2.24
C PRO A 57 10.05 -10.00 -3.67
N THR A 58 10.92 -9.07 -4.06
CA THR A 58 11.72 -9.22 -5.26
C THR A 58 12.73 -10.31 -4.94
N TYR A 59 12.51 -11.53 -5.43
CA TYR A 59 13.54 -12.57 -5.40
C TYR A 59 14.73 -12.04 -6.22
N ASN A 60 15.71 -11.50 -5.52
CA ASN A 60 16.95 -11.03 -6.12
C ASN A 60 17.84 -12.25 -6.31
N ASN A 61 17.89 -12.76 -7.54
CA ASN A 61 18.85 -13.78 -7.96
C ASN A 61 20.28 -13.23 -7.94
#